data_AF-A0A7S0JT55-F1
#
_entry.id   AF-A0A7S0JT55-F1
#
_cell.length_a   1.000
_cell.length_b   1.000
_cell.length_c   1.000
_cell.angle_alpha   90.00
_cell.angle_beta   90.00
_cell.angle_gamma   90.00
#
_symmetry.space_group_name_H-M   'P 1'
#
loop_
_entity.id
_entity.type
_entity.pdbx_description
1 polymer ?
#
loop_
_entity_poly.entity_id
_entity_poly.type
_entity_poly.pdbx_seq_one_letter_code
_entity_poly.pdbx_strand_id
1 'polypeptide(L)'
;DLNRAEDELGAAFGMDERGALRDWNEEYQSCRMLPTDTLPQRVVRARALTKVVVDFVEAATRGALAIARGHVPPLNPTDDPSTFVYVFNSIFFSLGMDETLRRR
;
A
#
# COMPACT_ATOMS: atom_id res chain seq x y z
N ASP A 1 9.17 30.07 7.71
CA ASP A 1 10.01 28.89 7.89
C ASP A 1 9.27 27.70 7.27
N LEU A 2 9.42 27.53 5.95
CA LEU A 2 8.61 26.61 5.14
C LEU A 2 9.01 25.15 5.34
N ASN A 3 10.22 24.91 5.85
CA ASN A 3 10.76 23.56 6.05
C ASN A 3 10.10 22.81 7.22
N ARG A 4 9.39 23.51 8.12
CA ARG A 4 8.71 22.89 9.26
C ARG A 4 7.36 22.26 8.87
N ALA A 5 6.68 22.85 7.90
CA ALA A 5 5.39 22.35 7.44
C ALA A 5 5.52 21.03 6.65
N GLU A 6 6.64 20.83 5.94
CA GLU A 6 6.92 19.58 5.23
C GLU A 6 7.21 18.42 6.20
N ASP A 7 7.80 18.71 7.35
CA ASP A 7 8.15 17.70 8.37
C ASP A 7 6.91 17.24 9.17
N GLU A 8 5.96 18.15 9.42
CA GLU A 8 4.67 17.82 10.06
C GLU A 8 3.72 17.04 9.14
N LEU A 9 3.83 17.18 7.81
CA LEU A 9 3.09 16.35 6.84
C LEU A 9 3.59 14.89 6.82
N GLY A 10 4.84 14.64 7.22
CA GLY A 10 5.38 13.29 7.42
C GLY A 10 4.73 12.54 8.59
N ALA A 11 4.15 13.26 9.57
CA ALA A 11 3.53 12.70 10.76
C ALA A 11 2.17 12.05 10.49
N ALA A 12 1.53 12.35 9.36
CA ALA A 12 0.26 11.74 8.96
C ALA A 12 0.44 10.33 8.35
N PHE A 13 1.67 9.80 8.27
CA PHE A 13 1.97 8.48 7.73
C PHE A 13 1.23 8.20 6.40
N GLY A 14 1.05 9.20 5.53
CA GLY A 14 0.35 9.01 4.26
C GLY A 14 -1.10 8.54 4.38
N MET A 15 -1.82 8.84 5.47
CA MET A 15 -3.28 8.84 5.46
C MET A 15 -3.73 9.92 4.45
N ASP A 16 -4.06 9.49 3.24
CA ASP A 16 -4.51 10.33 2.14
C ASP A 16 -5.62 11.30 2.62
N GLU A 17 -5.43 12.60 2.38
CA GLU A 17 -6.32 13.72 2.79
C GLU A 17 -7.73 13.64 2.17
N ARG A 18 -8.06 12.60 1.41
CA ARG A 18 -9.30 12.49 0.63
C ARG A 18 -10.54 12.09 1.42
N GLY A 19 -10.45 11.81 2.72
CA GLY A 19 -11.59 11.48 3.59
C GLY A 19 -12.31 10.16 3.26
N ALA A 20 -12.12 9.61 2.06
CA ALA A 20 -12.45 8.24 1.70
C ALA A 20 -11.17 7.38 1.80
N LEU A 21 -11.25 6.24 2.51
CA LEU A 21 -10.21 5.22 2.41
C LEU A 21 -10.09 4.82 0.94
N ARG A 22 -8.89 5.00 0.36
CA ARG A 22 -8.60 4.56 -1.00
C ARG A 22 -8.85 3.05 -1.12
N ASP A 23 -9.57 2.62 -2.15
CA ASP A 23 -9.77 1.21 -2.48
C ASP A 23 -8.87 0.82 -3.66
N TRP A 24 -7.71 0.25 -3.32
CA TRP A 24 -6.74 -0.23 -4.30
C TRP A 24 -7.29 -1.30 -5.23
N ASN A 25 -8.17 -2.16 -4.72
CA ASN A 25 -8.75 -3.25 -5.50
C ASN A 25 -9.72 -2.69 -6.52
N GLU A 26 -10.64 -1.81 -6.11
CA GLU A 26 -11.62 -1.19 -7.00
C GLU A 26 -10.94 -0.35 -8.09
N GLU A 27 -9.92 0.46 -7.74
CA GLU A 27 -9.16 1.26 -8.70
C GLU A 27 -8.45 0.37 -9.74
N TYR A 28 -7.78 -0.68 -9.29
CA TYR A 28 -7.08 -1.62 -10.17
C TYR A 28 -8.06 -2.34 -11.10
N GLN A 29 -9.18 -2.85 -10.58
CA GLN A 29 -10.17 -3.53 -11.40
C GLN A 29 -10.82 -2.59 -12.41
N SER A 30 -11.13 -1.34 -12.01
CA SER A 30 -11.66 -0.32 -12.91
C SER A 30 -10.71 -0.04 -14.07
N CYS A 31 -9.40 0.06 -13.80
CA CYS A 31 -8.39 0.20 -14.86
C CYS A 31 -8.36 -1.03 -15.79
N ARG A 32 -8.50 -2.26 -15.25
CA ARG A 32 -8.52 -3.48 -16.07
C ARG A 32 -9.74 -3.57 -17.00
N MET A 33 -10.87 -3.02 -16.57
CA MET A 33 -12.13 -3.01 -17.33
C MET A 33 -12.16 -1.97 -18.47
N LEU A 34 -11.14 -1.12 -18.60
CA LEU A 34 -11.05 -0.15 -19.69
C LEU A 34 -11.01 -0.86 -21.07
N PRO A 35 -11.61 -0.25 -22.12
CA PRO A 35 -11.64 -0.80 -23.48
C PRO A 35 -10.26 -1.12 -24.05
N THR A 36 -10.21 -2.01 -25.04
CA THR A 36 -8.96 -2.45 -25.69
C THR A 36 -9.00 -2.60 -27.20
N ASP A 37 -10.12 -2.24 -27.81
CA ASP A 37 -10.39 -2.50 -29.22
C ASP A 37 -9.43 -1.72 -30.13
N THR A 38 -8.99 -0.55 -29.67
CA THR A 38 -8.08 0.32 -30.41
C THR A 38 -6.75 0.52 -29.69
N LEU A 39 -5.70 0.81 -30.47
CA LEU A 39 -4.38 1.15 -29.94
C LEU A 39 -4.43 2.30 -28.91
N PRO A 40 -5.13 3.43 -29.17
CA PRO A 40 -5.26 4.50 -28.18
C PRO A 40 -5.89 4.05 -26.86
N GLN A 41 -6.97 3.24 -26.91
CA GLN A 41 -7.60 2.72 -25.69
C GLN A 41 -6.64 1.82 -24.90
N ARG A 42 -5.88 0.95 -25.59
CA ARG A 42 -4.85 0.12 -24.95
C ARG A 42 -3.76 0.95 -24.27
N VAL A 43 -3.33 2.06 -24.89
CA VAL A 43 -2.34 2.97 -24.30
C VAL A 43 -2.90 3.67 -23.06
N VAL A 44 -4.14 4.16 -23.11
CA VAL A 44 -4.81 4.78 -21.95
C VAL A 44 -4.92 3.77 -20.80
N ARG A 45 -5.37 2.55 -21.10
CA ARG A 45 -5.47 1.47 -20.11
C ARG A 45 -4.12 1.15 -19.49
N ALA A 46 -3.08 1.00 -20.31
CA ALA A 46 -1.72 0.72 -19.82
C ALA A 46 -1.22 1.83 -18.90
N ARG A 47 -1.41 3.10 -19.26
CA ARG A 47 -1.03 4.25 -18.41
C ARG A 47 -1.78 4.25 -17.07
N ALA A 48 -3.09 4.00 -17.10
CA ALA A 48 -3.91 3.95 -15.89
C ALA A 48 -3.46 2.80 -14.95
N LEU A 49 -3.25 1.60 -15.49
CA LEU A 49 -2.73 0.45 -14.73
C LEU A 49 -1.35 0.74 -14.14
N THR A 50 -0.42 1.26 -14.94
CA THR A 50 0.92 1.61 -14.47
C THR A 50 0.85 2.61 -13.32
N LYS A 51 0.00 3.64 -13.43
CA LYS A 51 -0.17 4.62 -12.36
C LYS A 51 -0.63 3.96 -11.06
N VAL A 52 -1.70 3.16 -11.09
CA VAL A 52 -2.24 2.50 -9.88
C VAL A 52 -1.17 1.59 -9.24
N VAL A 53 -0.43 0.83 -10.06
CA VAL A 53 0.63 -0.06 -9.55
C VAL A 53 1.79 0.72 -8.93
N VAL A 54 2.26 1.79 -9.58
CA VAL A 54 3.34 2.63 -9.05
C VAL A 54 2.92 3.25 -7.71
N ASP A 55 1.73 3.84 -7.67
CA ASP A 55 1.19 4.43 -6.44
C ASP A 55 1.05 3.36 -5.32
N PHE A 56 0.58 2.16 -5.66
CA PHE A 56 0.43 1.04 -4.71
C PHE A 56 1.76 0.60 -4.14
N VAL A 57 2.78 0.42 -4.99
CA VAL A 57 4.12 0.01 -4.56
C VAL A 57 4.75 1.05 -3.64
N GLU A 58 4.58 2.33 -3.95
CA GLU A 58 5.09 3.42 -3.11
C GLU A 58 4.41 3.42 -1.73
N ALA A 59 3.08 3.29 -1.69
CA ALA A 59 2.32 3.16 -0.45
C ALA A 59 2.71 1.90 0.35
N ALA A 60 2.85 0.76 -0.32
CA ALA A 60 3.28 -0.49 0.29
C ALA A 60 4.68 -0.39 0.90
N THR A 61 5.61 0.27 0.19
CA THR A 61 6.98 0.48 0.65
C THR A 61 7.00 1.33 1.92
N ARG A 62 6.24 2.43 1.95
CA ARG A 62 6.10 3.26 3.16
C ARG A 62 5.48 2.49 4.32
N GLY A 63 4.41 1.72 4.05
CA GLY A 63 3.76 0.89 5.06
C GLY A 63 4.69 -0.14 5.68
N ALA A 64 5.44 -0.87 4.84
CA ALA A 64 6.43 -1.85 5.31
C ALA A 64 7.52 -1.21 6.18
N LEU A 65 8.04 -0.04 5.79
CA LEU A 65 9.01 0.71 6.60
C LEU A 65 8.43 1.20 7.93
N ALA A 66 7.19 1.69 7.93
CA ALA A 66 6.50 2.13 9.15
C ALA A 66 6.29 0.96 10.13
N ILE A 67 5.84 -0.19 9.63
CA ILE A 67 5.68 -1.43 10.40
C ILE A 67 7.03 -1.91 10.95
N ALA A 68 8.07 -2.00 10.11
CA ALA A 68 9.39 -2.48 10.53
C ALA A 68 10.02 -1.61 11.63
N ARG A 69 9.69 -0.32 11.66
CA ARG A 69 10.13 0.63 12.70
C ARG A 69 9.22 0.66 13.93
N GLY A 70 8.16 -0.14 13.97
CA GLY A 70 7.23 -0.22 15.10
C GLY A 70 6.21 0.93 15.18
N HIS A 71 6.04 1.72 14.12
CA HIS A 71 5.09 2.84 14.11
C HIS A 71 3.64 2.40 13.85
N VAL A 72 3.45 1.18 13.32
CA VAL A 72 2.13 0.61 13.03
C VAL A 72 1.94 -0.63 13.90
N PRO A 73 0.97 -0.64 14.81
CA PRO A 73 0.70 -1.81 15.65
C PRO A 73 0.04 -2.93 14.83
N PRO A 74 0.25 -4.21 15.20
CA PRO A 74 -0.45 -5.31 14.59
C PRO A 74 -1.95 -5.27 14.93
N LEU A 75 -2.78 -5.79 14.03
CA LEU A 75 -4.22 -5.98 14.26
C LEU A 75 -4.50 -7.08 15.28
N ASN A 76 -3.62 -8.06 15.37
CA ASN A 76 -3.70 -9.21 16.27
C ASN A 76 -2.54 -9.20 17.29
N PRO A 77 -2.47 -8.21 18.19
CA PRO A 77 -1.34 -8.06 19.12
C PRO A 77 -1.21 -9.17 20.16
N THR A 78 -2.25 -10.00 20.33
CA THR A 78 -2.28 -11.12 21.28
C THR A 78 -1.69 -12.41 20.71
N ASP A 79 -1.51 -12.48 19.40
CA ASP A 79 -1.08 -13.69 18.71
C ASP A 79 0.45 -13.81 18.73
N ASP A 80 0.97 -14.90 18.17
CA ASP A 80 2.41 -15.06 17.99
C ASP A 80 2.96 -13.96 17.05
N PRO A 81 4.07 -13.28 17.39
CA PRO A 81 4.66 -12.25 16.55
C PRO A 81 4.94 -12.67 15.11
N SER A 82 5.23 -13.95 14.86
CA SER A 82 5.43 -14.50 13.52
C SER A 82 4.16 -14.50 12.66
N THR A 83 2.99 -14.36 13.28
CA THR A 83 1.67 -14.33 12.64
C THR A 83 1.03 -12.95 12.66
N PHE A 84 1.80 -11.92 13.04
CA PHE A 84 1.28 -10.56 13.06
C PHE A 84 0.86 -10.09 11.68
N VAL A 85 -0.30 -9.44 11.69
CA VAL A 85 -0.96 -8.83 10.55
C VAL A 85 -1.08 -7.34 10.79
N TYR A 86 -0.87 -6.54 9.75
CA TYR A 86 -0.94 -5.09 9.82
C TYR A 86 -1.79 -4.54 8.68
N VAL A 87 -2.40 -3.38 8.89
CA VAL A 87 -3.07 -2.64 7.82
C VAL A 87 -2.56 -1.21 7.83
N PHE A 88 -2.17 -0.73 6.65
CA PHE A 88 -1.67 0.63 6.46
C PHE A 88 -2.07 1.14 5.08
N ASN A 89 -2.69 2.32 5.03
CA ASN A 89 -3.21 2.92 3.79
C ASN A 89 -4.05 1.94 2.95
N SER A 90 -4.98 1.23 3.59
CA SER A 90 -5.81 0.17 2.98
C SER A 90 -5.05 -1.01 2.37
N ILE A 91 -3.78 -1.22 2.74
CA ILE A 91 -2.96 -2.36 2.31
C ILE A 91 -2.76 -3.31 3.49
N PHE A 92 -2.95 -4.60 3.25
CA PHE A 92 -2.68 -5.66 4.23
C PHE A 92 -1.21 -6.09 4.16
N PHE A 93 -0.57 -6.23 5.33
CA PHE A 93 0.80 -6.72 5.47
C PHE A 93 0.84 -7.89 6.44
N SER A 94 1.76 -8.81 6.20
CA SER A 94 2.14 -9.87 7.12
C SER A 94 3.63 -10.16 6.96
N LEU A 95 4.22 -10.83 7.93
CA LEU A 95 5.60 -11.29 7.82
C LEU A 95 5.68 -12.42 6.80
N GLY A 96 6.49 -12.24 5.75
CA GLY A 96 6.84 -13.32 4.84
C GLY A 96 7.82 -14.26 5.52
N MET A 97 7.33 -15.31 6.18
CA MET A 97 8.18 -16.38 6.68
C MET A 97 8.41 -17.42 5.58
N ASP A 98 9.67 -17.63 5.21
CA ASP A 98 10.07 -18.76 4.38
C ASP A 98 9.88 -20.06 5.19
N GLU A 99 9.07 -21.00 4.70
CA GLU A 99 8.82 -22.29 5.36
C GLU A 99 10.11 -23.11 5.57
N THR A 100 11.16 -22.85 4.78
CA THR A 100 12.46 -23.52 4.95
C THR A 100 13.19 -23.12 6.24
N LEU A 101 12.90 -21.95 6.80
CA LEU A 101 13.45 -21.48 8.08
C LEU A 101 12.71 -22.03 9.30
N ARG A 102 11.52 -22.64 9.13
CA ARG A 102 10.72 -23.22 10.23
C ARG A 102 11.21 -24.60 10.69
N ARG A 103 12.12 -25.24 9.94
CA ARG A 103 12.60 -26.61 10.18
C ARG A 103 14.05 -26.70 10.70
N ARG A 104 14.62 -25.60 11.19
CA ARG A 104 15.93 -25.60 11.86
C ARG A 104 15.80 -25.29 13.34
#